data_AF-A0A932VIZ5-F1
#
_entry.id   AF-A0A932VIZ5-F1
#
_cell.length_a   1.000
_cell.length_b   1.000
_cell.length_c   1.000
_cell.angle_alpha   90.00
_cell.angle_beta   90.00
_cell.angle_gamma   90.00
#
_symmetry.space_group_name_H-M   'P 1'
#
loop_
_entity.id
_entity.type
_entity.pdbx_description
1 polymer ?
#
loop_
_entity_poly.entity_id
_entity_poly.type
_entity_poly.pdbx_seq_one_letter_code
_entity_poly.pdbx_strand_id
1 'polypeptide(L)'
;MWEDFRKYLAVFLTHLREQKDLFLHKLILVNYGEIRRGSFSRIGERFFSAYKEGRTTEAPDEQIEAELNTLFRVEEEMERARVELEEIRAKYAAQRKALMGESYAPWRRARESFNAPPPSGPAGAARTAARPARKPAGD
;
A
#
# COMPACT_ATOMS: atom_id res chain seq x y z
N MET A 1 29.76 0.69 20.51
CA MET A 1 29.08 -0.63 20.45
C MET A 1 27.63 -0.56 20.96
N TRP A 2 27.38 -0.21 22.24
CA TRP A 2 26.00 -0.14 22.76
C TRP A 2 25.17 1.03 22.19
N GLU A 3 25.78 2.19 21.99
CA GLU A 3 25.11 3.34 21.35
C GLU A 3 24.75 3.05 19.88
N ASP A 4 25.63 2.38 19.15
CA ASP A 4 25.38 1.98 17.76
C ASP A 4 24.22 0.98 17.70
N PHE A 5 24.18 0.00 18.61
CA PHE A 5 23.05 -0.92 18.74
C PHE A 5 21.72 -0.18 18.96
N ARG A 6 21.68 0.81 19.87
CA ARG A 6 20.49 1.62 20.10
C ARG A 6 20.06 2.41 18.86
N LYS A 7 21.00 2.97 18.09
CA LYS A 7 20.71 3.67 16.83
C LYS A 7 20.10 2.71 15.80
N TYR A 8 20.70 1.54 15.59
CA TYR A 8 20.15 0.53 14.68
C TYR A 8 18.78 0.03 15.12
N LEU A 9 18.57 -0.19 16.43
CA LEU A 9 17.27 -0.57 16.98
C LEU A 9 16.22 0.51 16.72
N ALA A 10 16.56 1.78 16.92
CA ALA A 10 15.66 2.91 16.63
C ALA A 10 15.27 2.97 15.15
N VAL A 11 16.23 2.82 14.23
CA VAL A 11 15.98 2.78 12.78
C VAL A 11 15.07 1.61 12.41
N PHE A 12 15.32 0.43 12.99
CA PHE A 12 14.49 -0.75 12.75
C PHE A 12 13.05 -0.53 13.21
N LEU A 13 12.85 0.01 14.41
CA LEU A 13 11.51 0.34 14.92
C LEU A 13 10.80 1.41 14.06
N THR A 14 11.54 2.43 13.60
CA THR A 14 11.02 3.43 12.66
C THR A 14 10.60 2.79 11.34
N HIS A 15 11.36 1.84 10.83
CA HIS A 15 11.01 1.13 9.60
C HIS A 15 9.78 0.23 9.77
N LEU A 16 9.64 -0.47 10.90
CA LEU A 16 8.44 -1.26 11.19
C LEU A 16 7.19 -0.39 11.25
N ARG A 17 7.27 0.79 11.89
CA ARG A 17 6.16 1.75 11.93
C ARG A 17 5.81 2.27 10.54
N GLU A 18 6.81 2.62 9.72
CA GLU A 18 6.60 2.99 8.33
C GLU A 18 5.88 1.88 7.56
N GLN A 19 6.32 0.63 7.65
CA GLN A 19 5.69 -0.48 6.92
C GLN A 19 4.23 -0.68 7.36
N LYS A 20 3.95 -0.59 8.65
CA LYS A 20 2.58 -0.64 9.17
C LYS A 20 1.72 0.48 8.58
N ASP A 21 2.18 1.73 8.63
CA ASP A 21 1.40 2.88 8.19
C ASP A 21 1.15 2.85 6.68
N LEU A 22 2.18 2.48 5.90
CA LEU A 22 2.05 2.27 4.45
C LEU A 22 1.08 1.14 4.12
N PHE A 23 1.09 0.04 4.89
CA PHE A 23 0.17 -1.07 4.69
C PHE A 23 -1.29 -0.65 4.95
N LEU A 24 -1.53 0.06 6.07
CA LEU A 24 -2.87 0.57 6.40
C LEU A 24 -3.40 1.53 5.32
N HIS A 25 -2.57 2.45 4.81
CA HIS A 25 -2.99 3.36 3.73
C HIS A 25 -3.29 2.62 2.43
N LYS A 26 -2.51 1.59 2.10
CA LYS A 26 -2.81 0.76 0.92
C LYS A 26 -4.15 0.03 1.07
N LEU A 27 -4.47 -0.48 2.26
CA LEU A 27 -5.78 -1.09 2.50
C LEU A 27 -6.92 -0.09 2.34
N ILE A 28 -6.75 1.14 2.84
CA ILE A 28 -7.72 2.23 2.66
C ILE A 28 -7.95 2.51 1.17
N LEU A 29 -6.88 2.65 0.38
CA LEU A 29 -6.97 2.87 -1.07
C LEU A 29 -7.64 1.71 -1.82
N VAL A 30 -7.39 0.46 -1.40
CA VAL A 30 -8.06 -0.73 -1.97
C VAL A 30 -9.56 -0.69 -1.66
N ASN A 31 -9.93 -0.39 -0.41
CA ASN A 31 -11.33 -0.27 0.01
C ASN A 31 -12.08 0.81 -0.80
N TYR A 32 -11.46 1.97 -1.00
CA TYR A 32 -12.04 3.00 -1.87
C TYR A 32 -12.18 2.54 -3.32
N GLY A 33 -11.22 1.77 -3.84
CA GLY A 33 -11.32 1.15 -5.15
C GLY A 33 -12.46 0.13 -5.27
N GLU A 34 -12.83 -0.55 -4.18
CA GLU A 34 -14.00 -1.44 -4.13
C GLU A 34 -15.31 -0.66 -4.10
N ILE A 35 -15.41 0.38 -3.28
CA ILE A 35 -16.60 1.25 -3.22
C ILE A 35 -16.85 1.88 -4.58
N ARG A 36 -15.81 2.43 -5.21
CA ARG A 36 -15.87 3.02 -6.55
C ARG A 36 -16.41 2.02 -7.59
N ARG A 37 -15.86 0.80 -7.61
CA ARG A 37 -16.33 -0.27 -8.50
C ARG A 37 -17.79 -0.64 -8.25
N GLY A 38 -18.20 -0.74 -6.98
CA GLY A 38 -19.58 -1.01 -6.58
C GLY A 38 -20.55 0.05 -7.10
N SER A 39 -20.24 1.33 -6.90
CA SER A 39 -21.05 2.45 -7.40
C SER A 39 -21.14 2.48 -8.92
N PHE A 40 -20.03 2.26 -9.65
CA PHE A 40 -20.08 2.12 -11.11
C PHE A 40 -20.98 0.97 -11.57
N SER A 41 -20.91 -0.18 -10.89
CA SER A 41 -21.74 -1.34 -11.23
C SER A 41 -23.23 -1.03 -11.03
N ARG A 42 -23.60 -0.40 -9.91
CA ARG A 42 -24.99 -0.03 -9.61
C ARG A 42 -25.54 1.01 -10.59
N ILE A 43 -24.72 1.98 -10.98
CA ILE A 43 -25.10 2.93 -12.03
C ILE A 43 -25.32 2.20 -13.37
N GLY A 44 -24.36 1.35 -13.78
CA GLY A 44 -24.44 0.60 -15.03
C GLY A 44 -25.66 -0.33 -15.10
N GLU A 45 -25.98 -1.03 -14.01
CA GLU A 45 -27.15 -1.90 -13.90
C GLU A 45 -28.46 -1.14 -14.11
N ARG A 46 -28.57 0.08 -13.59
CA ARG A 46 -29.76 0.94 -13.76
C ARG A 46 -29.94 1.37 -15.19
N PHE A 47 -28.88 1.86 -15.82
CA PHE A 47 -28.90 2.24 -17.24
C PHE A 47 -29.25 1.05 -18.12
N PHE A 48 -28.66 -0.12 -17.86
CA PHE A 48 -28.92 -1.33 -18.64
C PHE A 48 -30.35 -1.83 -18.46
N SER A 49 -30.90 -1.79 -17.24
CA SER A 49 -32.27 -2.20 -16.95
C SER A 49 -33.29 -1.28 -17.62
N ALA A 50 -33.10 0.04 -17.52
CA ALA A 50 -33.96 1.02 -18.19
C ALA A 50 -33.95 0.86 -19.72
N TYR A 51 -32.77 0.64 -20.30
CA TYR A 51 -32.62 0.37 -21.73
C TYR A 51 -33.36 -0.90 -22.16
N LYS A 52 -33.23 -1.99 -21.40
CA LYS A 52 -33.93 -3.28 -21.68
C LYS A 52 -35.45 -3.14 -21.65
N GLU A 53 -35.97 -2.24 -20.82
CA GLU A 53 -37.40 -1.97 -20.68
C GLU A 53 -37.94 -0.96 -21.69
N GLY A 54 -37.10 -0.48 -22.63
CA GLY A 54 -37.50 0.52 -23.63
C GLY A 54 -37.72 1.92 -23.06
N ARG A 55 -37.31 2.17 -21.81
CA ARG A 55 -37.37 3.48 -21.16
C ARG A 55 -36.09 4.23 -21.50
N THR A 56 -36.08 4.90 -22.66
CA THR A 56 -34.89 5.63 -23.16
C THR A 56 -34.71 7.02 -22.58
N THR A 57 -35.70 7.55 -21.86
CA THR A 57 -35.68 8.94 -21.41
C THR A 57 -36.44 9.11 -20.11
N GLU A 58 -35.84 9.89 -19.21
CA GLU A 58 -36.47 10.59 -18.09
C GLU A 58 -36.88 9.76 -16.86
N ALA A 59 -35.93 9.63 -15.93
CA ALA A 59 -36.20 10.02 -14.55
C ALA A 59 -34.89 10.52 -13.91
N PRO A 60 -34.92 11.58 -13.09
CA PRO A 60 -33.86 11.84 -12.13
C PRO A 60 -33.92 10.71 -11.12
N ASP A 61 -33.18 9.64 -11.38
CA ASP A 61 -33.08 8.56 -10.43
C ASP A 61 -32.20 9.11 -9.29
N GLU A 62 -32.83 9.59 -8.21
CA GLU A 62 -32.18 10.07 -6.99
C GLU A 62 -31.09 9.09 -6.52
N GLN A 63 -31.24 7.81 -6.89
CA GLN A 63 -30.27 6.75 -6.63
C GLN A 63 -29.03 6.85 -7.52
N ILE A 64 -29.14 7.24 -8.81
CA ILE A 64 -27.98 7.55 -9.66
C ILE A 64 -27.26 8.78 -9.12
N GLU A 65 -28.00 9.82 -8.71
CA GLU A 65 -27.40 11.02 -8.11
C GLU A 65 -26.67 10.67 -6.79
N ALA A 66 -27.26 9.83 -5.94
CA ALA A 66 -26.63 9.33 -4.73
C ALA A 66 -25.35 8.52 -5.00
N GLU A 67 -25.34 7.67 -6.03
CA GLU A 67 -24.15 6.92 -6.43
C GLU A 67 -23.07 7.84 -7.04
N LEU A 68 -23.45 8.85 -7.83
CA LEU A 68 -22.52 9.85 -8.34
C LEU A 68 -21.89 10.67 -7.20
N ASN A 69 -22.68 11.10 -6.22
CA ASN A 69 -22.18 11.76 -5.01
C ASN A 69 -21.22 10.86 -4.23
N THR A 70 -21.51 9.56 -4.16
CA THR A 70 -20.59 8.58 -3.57
C THR A 70 -19.28 8.50 -4.35
N LEU A 71 -19.33 8.47 -5.69
CA LEU A 71 -18.14 8.45 -6.54
C LEU A 71 -17.28 9.71 -6.34
N PHE A 72 -17.88 10.90 -6.36
CA PHE A 72 -17.17 12.16 -6.13
C PHE A 72 -16.48 12.17 -4.77
N ARG A 73 -17.20 11.80 -3.71
CA ARG A 73 -16.65 11.73 -2.36
C ARG A 73 -15.49 10.73 -2.27
N VAL A 74 -15.63 9.56 -2.87
CA VAL A 74 -14.57 8.54 -2.89
C VAL A 74 -13.35 9.03 -3.66
N GLU A 75 -13.51 9.75 -4.77
CA GLU A 75 -12.39 10.32 -5.51
C GLU A 75 -11.64 11.38 -4.68
N GLU A 76 -12.34 12.26 -3.97
CA GLU A 76 -11.72 13.19 -3.03
C GLU A 76 -10.97 12.46 -1.89
N GLU A 77 -11.59 11.46 -1.28
CA GLU A 77 -11.00 10.70 -0.18
C GLU A 77 -9.77 9.89 -0.66
N MET A 78 -9.79 9.34 -1.88
CA MET A 78 -8.63 8.69 -2.49
C MET A 78 -7.47 9.65 -2.73
N GLU A 79 -7.76 10.86 -3.20
CA GLU A 79 -6.72 11.86 -3.43
C GLU A 79 -6.10 12.35 -2.12
N ARG A 80 -6.92 12.59 -1.09
CA ARG A 80 -6.42 12.89 0.27
C ARG A 80 -5.54 11.76 0.81
N ALA A 81 -5.99 10.51 0.71
CA ALA A 81 -5.23 9.35 1.16
C ALA A 81 -3.90 9.17 0.39
N ARG A 82 -3.81 9.61 -0.87
CA ARG A 82 -2.57 9.63 -1.65
C ARG A 82 -1.59 10.70 -1.14
N VAL A 83 -2.08 11.91 -0.87
CA VAL A 83 -1.27 12.99 -0.30
C VAL A 83 -0.72 12.57 1.08
N GLU A 84 -1.58 12.04 1.95
CA GLU A 84 -1.16 11.53 3.27
C GLU A 84 -0.09 10.43 3.17
N LEU A 85 -0.19 9.55 2.16
CA LEU A 85 0.82 8.51 1.91
C LEU A 85 2.19 9.11 1.57
N GLU A 86 2.22 10.19 0.78
CA GLU A 86 3.47 10.89 0.43
C GLU A 86 4.06 11.60 1.65
N GLU A 87 3.23 12.25 2.47
CA GLU A 87 3.64 12.87 3.72
C GLU A 87 4.23 11.85 4.71
N ILE A 88 3.62 10.68 4.84
CA ILE A 88 4.13 9.58 5.66
C ILE A 88 5.52 9.15 5.18
N ARG A 89 5.71 8.98 3.87
CA ARG A 89 7.03 8.63 3.30
C ARG A 89 8.07 9.71 3.59
N ALA A 90 7.72 10.97 3.42
CA ALA A 90 8.61 12.10 3.70
C ALA A 90 8.99 12.17 5.18
N LYS A 91 8.01 12.04 6.09
CA LYS A 91 8.20 12.02 7.54
C LYS A 91 9.17 10.91 7.97
N TYR A 92 8.96 9.69 7.50
CA TYR A 92 9.83 8.57 7.86
C TYR A 92 11.22 8.67 7.21
N ALA A 93 11.33 9.25 6.01
CA ALA A 93 12.62 9.56 5.40
C ALA A 93 13.41 10.58 6.25
N ALA A 94 12.75 11.64 6.73
CA ALA A 94 13.35 12.65 7.60
C ALA A 94 13.80 12.05 8.95
N GLN A 95 12.94 11.24 9.61
CA GLN A 95 13.29 10.57 10.87
C GLN A 95 14.51 9.66 10.72
N ARG A 96 14.60 8.88 9.63
CA ARG A 96 15.78 8.05 9.38
C ARG A 96 17.04 8.86 9.13
N LYS A 97 16.95 9.96 8.38
CA LYS A 97 18.07 10.87 8.16
C LYS A 97 18.56 11.48 9.49
N ALA A 98 17.63 11.84 10.38
CA ALA A 98 17.97 12.35 11.71
C ALA A 98 18.66 11.29 12.60
N LEU A 99 18.24 10.02 12.51
CA LEU A 99 18.83 8.93 13.30
C LEU A 99 20.22 8.48 12.83
N MET A 100 20.50 8.56 11.52
CA MET A 100 21.70 7.94 10.92
C MET A 100 22.64 8.90 10.17
N GLY A 101 22.25 10.16 9.94
CA GLY A 101 23.03 11.11 9.14
C GLY A 101 23.37 10.55 7.75
N GLU A 102 24.63 10.69 7.31
CA GLU A 102 25.16 10.11 6.07
C GLU A 102 25.45 8.60 6.16
N SER A 103 25.51 8.04 7.39
CA SER A 103 25.76 6.61 7.66
C SER A 103 24.55 5.71 7.33
N TYR A 104 23.49 6.26 6.74
CA TYR A 104 22.32 5.51 6.29
C TYR A 104 22.54 4.75 4.98
N ALA A 105 23.53 5.14 4.16
CA ALA A 105 23.77 4.51 2.86
C ALA A 105 24.03 2.99 2.90
N PRO A 106 24.79 2.44 3.87
CA PRO A 106 24.97 1.00 4.03
C PRO A 106 23.66 0.26 4.34
N TRP A 107 22.79 0.84 5.16
CA TRP A 107 21.49 0.25 5.52
C TRP A 107 20.49 0.31 4.36
N ARG A 108 20.52 1.39 3.57
CA ARG A 108 19.72 1.52 2.34
C ARG A 108 20.08 0.43 1.32
N ARG A 109 21.38 0.21 1.08
CA ARG A 109 21.87 -0.89 0.21
C ARG A 109 21.47 -2.27 0.74
N ALA A 110 21.51 -2.49 2.06
CA ALA A 110 21.07 -3.74 2.67
C ALA A 110 19.55 -3.96 2.56
N ARG A 111 18.74 -2.89 2.61
CA ARG A 111 17.29 -2.95 2.39
C ARG A 111 16.94 -3.20 0.91
N GLU A 112 17.67 -2.59 -0.01
CA GLU A 112 17.49 -2.79 -1.45
C GLU A 112 17.84 -4.23 -1.85
N SER A 113 18.90 -4.83 -1.28
CA SER A 113 19.23 -6.23 -1.53
C SER A 113 18.23 -7.22 -0.93
N PHE A 114 17.54 -6.85 0.15
CA PHE A 114 16.49 -7.68 0.76
C PHE A 114 15.15 -7.59 0.04
N ASN A 115 14.79 -6.41 -0.49
CA ASN A 115 13.56 -6.20 -1.28
C ASN A 115 13.75 -6.46 -2.77
N ALA A 116 14.98 -6.66 -3.24
CA ALA A 116 15.22 -7.07 -4.62
C ALA A 116 14.52 -8.42 -4.86
N PRO A 117 13.80 -8.58 -5.99
CA PRO A 117 13.31 -9.88 -6.37
C PRO A 117 14.51 -10.86 -6.41
N PRO A 118 14.32 -12.13 -5.98
CA PRO A 118 15.39 -13.11 -6.04
C PRO A 118 15.93 -13.14 -7.47
N PRO A 119 17.26 -13.24 -7.67
CA PRO A 119 17.83 -13.18 -9.01
C PRO A 119 17.19 -14.30 -9.85
N SER A 120 16.47 -13.91 -10.90
CA SER A 120 15.85 -14.84 -11.83
C SER A 120 16.95 -15.51 -12.67
N GLY A 121 17.29 -16.74 -12.29
CA GLY A 121 18.33 -17.52 -12.95
C GLY A 121 18.86 -18.65 -12.07
N PRO A 122 19.70 -19.55 -12.61
CA PRO A 122 20.21 -20.72 -11.90
C PRO A 122 21.04 -20.36 -10.64
N ALA A 123 21.64 -19.17 -10.61
CA ALA A 123 22.36 -18.65 -9.44
C ALA A 123 21.44 -18.26 -8.26
N GLY A 124 20.17 -17.93 -8.53
CA GLY A 124 19.17 -17.64 -7.50
C GLY A 124 18.70 -18.89 -6.77
N ALA A 125 18.48 -19.98 -7.51
CA ALA A 125 18.13 -21.28 -6.94
C ALA A 125 19.22 -21.83 -6.02
N ALA A 126 20.50 -21.62 -6.36
CA ALA A 126 21.63 -22.05 -5.53
C ALA A 126 21.68 -21.32 -4.17
N ARG A 127 21.30 -20.03 -4.10
CA ARG A 127 21.23 -19.29 -2.82
C ARG A 127 20.03 -19.69 -1.97
N THR A 128 18.92 -20.11 -2.57
CA THR A 128 17.76 -20.64 -1.84
C THR A 128 18.07 -22.03 -1.28
N ALA A 129 18.80 -22.87 -2.02
CA ALA A 129 19.23 -24.20 -1.60
C ALA A 129 20.33 -24.19 -0.51
N ALA A 130 21.15 -23.14 -0.46
CA ALA A 130 22.20 -22.99 0.56
C ALA A 130 21.69 -22.41 1.90
N ARG A 131 20.39 -22.11 2.03
CA ARG A 131 19.82 -21.69 3.31
C ARG A 131 19.73 -22.93 4.20
N PRO A 132 20.50 -23.04 5.30
CA PRO A 132 20.40 -24.21 6.16
C PRO A 132 18.97 -24.31 6.68
N ALA A 133 18.33 -25.45 6.40
CA ALA A 133 17.07 -25.80 7.01
C ALA A 133 17.25 -25.64 8.52
N ARG A 134 16.52 -24.68 9.12
CA ARG A 134 16.44 -24.60 10.58
C ARG A 134 15.90 -25.96 11.04
N LYS A 135 16.70 -26.72 11.79
CA LYS A 135 16.21 -27.90 12.51
C LYS A 135 14.95 -27.48 13.27
N PRO A 136 13.83 -28.21 13.16
CA PRO A 136 12.76 -28.03 14.11
C PRO A 136 13.32 -28.32 15.50
N ALA A 137 13.08 -27.43 16.45
CA ALA A 137 13.34 -27.69 17.85
C ALA A 137 12.24 -28.64 18.36
N GLY A 138 12.67 -29.80 18.82
CA GLY A 138 11.91 -30.91 19.42
C GLY A 138 12.80 -32.15 19.28
N ASP A 139 13.25 -32.83 20.34
CA ASP A 139 12.75 -32.99 21.71
C ASP A 139 13.75 -32.54 22.80
#